data_AF-A0A9P9G8N6-F1
#
_entry.id   AF-A0A9P9G8N6-F1
#
_cell.length_a   1.000
_cell.length_b   1.000
_cell.length_c   1.000
_cell.angle_alpha   90.00
_cell.angle_beta   90.00
_cell.angle_gamma   90.00
#
_symmetry.space_group_name_H-M   'P 1'
#
loop_
_entity.id
_entity.type
_entity.pdbx_description
1 polymer ?
#
loop_
_entity_poly.entity_id
_entity_poly.type
_entity_poly.pdbx_seq_one_letter_code
_entity_poly.pdbx_strand_id
1 'polypeptide(L)'
;MQPDIPYRQTHQQVPDEWKLEQGLEPARLGIRNQSSIQVNTEPHRLNPNDHEELKGPDIPEDPDLDVQDERPGWKGYVEWEDYPDKKAKAHQRFSRFTFPPPPEFQLEPLPATNPVLEGKRWKLWHKAIGGVLNQVPQISWETVLKEKHPEMLHLLEFPYNGEAPKSLLTKDYIMPNELHFVRNHGGIPDIEASAYDIRLDGLVNDPRTLTLADLQNESLFPRVNKLVTIQCSGTRRFEQIVEYPGEGDEMINAPWAEGAIGTAKWTGVSLKKVIKYCGGLKHGAKHLELYGADTYFKGGQCMNYVVSVPWSKVKANEVILAWEMNDKPLPKIHGFPLRAVVFGYIGARSCKWLYRVKAIENPSLAPVQSREYLYFQQQTGKHNQLPTMGIQIQEMPVSSAIMSPWNKEVVVHDGEIEVKGWAYSGGGRWPERVEISSDGGYVWYAVPIENLSPKHKFAWRTFTGKVPCDHEGWTELVVRCWDNSLNTQPMEVRHSWNWSLHVTSSCHRVKIYSVNAKREATRKRLREFDEHGQGFTPITRPTEFVPMSLEEYEKEVANVEPRDVDD
;
A
#
# COMPACT_ATOMS: atom_id res chain seq x y z
N MET A 1 -61.47 -6.75 -34.17
CA MET A 1 -60.46 -5.67 -34.07
C MET A 1 -60.45 -5.22 -32.62
N GLN A 2 -59.46 -5.65 -31.84
CA GLN A 2 -59.20 -5.06 -30.52
C GLN A 2 -58.43 -3.75 -30.73
N PRO A 3 -58.74 -2.67 -30.00
CA PRO A 3 -57.98 -1.43 -30.09
C PRO A 3 -56.63 -1.61 -29.37
N ASP A 4 -55.55 -1.25 -30.07
CA ASP A 4 -54.21 -1.18 -29.50
C ASP A 4 -54.21 -0.28 -28.25
N ILE A 5 -53.82 -0.85 -27.12
CA ILE A 5 -53.56 -0.09 -25.90
C ILE A 5 -52.26 0.70 -26.13
N PRO A 6 -52.23 2.03 -25.94
CA PRO A 6 -51.01 2.81 -26.11
C PRO A 6 -50.10 2.61 -24.88
N TYR A 7 -49.52 1.42 -24.76
CA TYR A 7 -48.49 1.12 -23.77
C TYR A 7 -47.15 1.63 -24.28
N ARG A 8 -46.93 2.94 -24.08
CA ARG A 8 -45.64 3.63 -23.90
C ARG A 8 -45.81 5.05 -24.40
N GLN A 9 -46.07 5.97 -23.46
CA GLN A 9 -45.48 7.29 -23.60
C GLN A 9 -43.97 7.06 -23.74
N THR A 10 -43.40 7.51 -24.85
CA THR A 10 -41.98 7.35 -25.15
C THR A 10 -41.18 8.28 -24.25
N HIS A 11 -40.99 7.90 -22.99
CA HIS A 11 -39.84 8.38 -22.24
C HIS A 11 -38.61 7.83 -22.96
N GLN A 12 -37.89 8.67 -23.69
CA GLN A 12 -36.59 8.28 -24.23
C GLN A 12 -35.66 8.11 -23.03
N GLN A 13 -35.35 6.86 -22.70
CA GLN A 13 -34.33 6.55 -21.71
C GLN A 13 -33.02 7.18 -22.14
N VAL A 14 -32.33 7.80 -21.20
CA VAL A 14 -31.01 8.38 -21.48
C VAL A 14 -30.08 7.22 -21.86
N PRO A 15 -29.18 7.34 -22.87
CA PRO A 15 -28.43 6.20 -23.41
C PRO A 15 -27.65 5.35 -22.40
N ASP A 16 -27.31 5.91 -21.23
CA ASP A 16 -26.60 5.22 -20.15
C ASP A 16 -27.39 5.17 -18.83
N GLU A 17 -28.70 5.45 -18.85
CA GLU A 17 -29.57 5.47 -17.65
C GLU A 17 -29.46 4.18 -16.85
N TRP A 18 -29.60 3.03 -17.51
CA TRP A 18 -29.47 1.72 -16.85
C TRP A 18 -28.08 1.52 -16.23
N LYS A 19 -26.99 1.93 -16.91
CA LYS A 19 -25.64 1.81 -16.34
C LYS A 19 -25.47 2.69 -15.12
N LEU A 20 -25.99 3.92 -15.15
CA LEU A 20 -25.95 4.84 -14.01
C LEU A 20 -26.79 4.32 -12.84
N GLU A 21 -28.00 3.79 -13.12
CA GLU A 21 -28.88 3.19 -12.11
C GLU A 21 -28.27 1.94 -11.46
N GLN A 22 -27.60 1.10 -12.25
CA GLN A 22 -26.91 -0.10 -11.77
C GLN A 22 -25.51 0.19 -11.22
N GLY A 23 -25.05 1.45 -11.24
CA GLY A 23 -23.72 1.85 -10.78
C GLY A 23 -22.55 1.32 -11.63
N LEU A 24 -22.80 0.95 -12.89
CA LEU A 24 -21.82 0.37 -13.82
C LEU A 24 -20.92 1.41 -14.50
N GLU A 25 -21.18 2.71 -14.34
CA GLU A 25 -20.29 3.80 -14.77
C GLU A 25 -19.80 4.64 -13.55
N PRO A 26 -19.05 4.04 -12.60
CA PRO A 26 -18.71 4.68 -11.33
C PRO A 26 -17.83 5.94 -11.47
N ALA A 27 -17.05 6.05 -12.56
CA ALA A 27 -16.26 7.25 -12.87
C ALA A 27 -17.13 8.51 -13.09
N ARG A 28 -18.42 8.33 -13.42
CA ARG A 28 -19.40 9.42 -13.53
C ARG A 28 -20.29 9.44 -12.29
N LEU A 29 -19.79 10.05 -11.21
CA LEU A 29 -20.56 10.21 -9.99
C LEU A 29 -21.81 11.09 -10.22
N GLY A 30 -22.99 10.54 -9.94
CA GLY A 30 -24.23 11.30 -9.90
C GLY A 30 -24.37 12.05 -8.58
N ILE A 31 -24.73 13.34 -8.62
CA ILE A 31 -25.04 14.13 -7.42
C ILE A 31 -26.56 14.29 -7.32
N ARG A 32 -27.15 13.72 -6.26
CA ARG A 32 -28.54 13.98 -5.88
C ARG A 32 -28.59 15.00 -4.74
N ASN A 33 -28.87 16.26 -5.05
CA ASN A 33 -29.04 17.29 -4.04
C ASN A 33 -30.47 17.30 -3.48
N GLN A 34 -30.64 16.81 -2.26
CA GLN A 34 -31.92 16.85 -1.52
C GLN A 34 -31.95 17.95 -0.45
N SER A 35 -30.97 18.85 -0.47
CA SER A 35 -30.90 19.98 0.46
C SER A 35 -31.49 21.25 -0.16
N SER A 36 -31.74 22.26 0.66
CA SER A 36 -32.13 23.59 0.20
C SER A 36 -30.96 24.42 -0.35
N ILE A 37 -29.73 23.90 -0.30
CA ILE A 37 -28.53 24.63 -0.73
C ILE A 37 -28.36 24.46 -2.23
N GLN A 38 -28.19 25.56 -2.95
CA GLN A 38 -27.81 25.50 -4.36
C GLN A 38 -26.34 25.12 -4.48
N VAL A 39 -26.07 23.97 -5.09
CA VAL A 39 -24.71 23.52 -5.41
C VAL A 39 -24.63 23.21 -6.90
N ASN A 40 -23.45 23.43 -7.48
CA ASN A 40 -23.19 22.98 -8.85
C ASN A 40 -23.16 21.45 -8.86
N THR A 41 -24.05 20.83 -9.63
CA THR A 41 -24.17 19.38 -9.77
C THR A 41 -23.64 18.88 -11.12
N GLU A 42 -23.18 19.79 -11.98
CA GLU A 42 -22.58 19.42 -13.25
C GLU A 42 -21.22 18.73 -13.02
N PRO A 43 -20.98 17.55 -13.62
CA PRO A 43 -19.72 16.84 -13.44
C PRO A 43 -18.57 17.62 -14.09
N HIS A 44 -17.46 17.74 -13.36
CA HIS A 44 -16.23 18.26 -13.94
C HIS A 44 -15.65 17.23 -14.92
N ARG A 45 -15.44 17.64 -16.18
CA ARG A 45 -14.84 16.77 -17.20
C ARG A 45 -13.34 16.94 -17.20
N LEU A 46 -12.61 15.88 -16.86
CA LEU A 46 -11.17 15.82 -17.05
C LEU A 46 -10.87 15.84 -18.55
N ASN A 47 -9.90 16.64 -19.00
CA ASN A 47 -9.54 16.71 -20.40
C ASN A 47 -8.39 15.71 -20.67
N PRO A 48 -8.58 14.73 -21.58
CA PRO A 48 -7.57 13.72 -21.88
C PRO A 48 -6.24 14.27 -22.40
N ASN A 49 -6.25 15.51 -22.91
CA ASN A 49 -5.07 16.18 -23.44
C ASN A 49 -4.33 17.05 -22.42
N ASP A 50 -4.68 17.01 -21.13
CA ASP A 50 -4.01 17.83 -20.13
C ASP A 50 -2.53 17.44 -20.03
N HIS A 51 -1.65 18.40 -20.32
CA HIS A 51 -0.20 18.31 -20.24
C HIS A 51 0.36 19.44 -19.37
N GLU A 52 1.68 19.43 -19.16
CA GLU A 52 2.35 20.58 -18.55
C GLU A 52 2.26 21.77 -19.50
N GLU A 53 1.64 22.86 -19.05
CA GLU A 53 1.47 24.08 -19.83
C GLU A 53 1.92 25.30 -19.02
N LEU A 54 2.47 26.30 -19.69
CA LEU A 54 2.78 27.60 -19.06
C LEU A 54 1.49 28.38 -18.80
N LYS A 55 1.39 29.00 -17.62
CA LYS A 55 0.30 29.93 -17.29
C LYS A 55 0.35 31.17 -18.20
N GLY A 56 -0.78 31.86 -18.37
CA GLY A 56 -0.92 33.02 -19.28
C GLY A 56 -0.05 34.24 -18.93
N PRO A 57 -0.10 35.33 -19.73
CA PRO A 57 0.91 36.40 -19.84
C PRO A 57 1.27 37.19 -18.56
N ASP A 58 0.54 37.00 -17.45
CA ASP A 58 0.88 37.53 -16.11
C ASP A 58 1.96 36.70 -15.39
N ILE A 59 2.78 35.94 -16.13
CA ILE A 59 3.82 35.07 -15.57
C ILE A 59 4.97 35.94 -15.03
N PRO A 60 5.38 35.79 -13.75
CA PRO A 60 6.63 36.37 -13.27
C PRO A 60 7.81 35.91 -14.13
N GLU A 61 8.81 36.78 -14.32
CA GLU A 61 10.07 36.41 -14.98
C GLU A 61 10.66 35.15 -14.34
N ASP A 62 11.25 34.28 -15.16
CA ASP A 62 11.96 33.08 -14.71
C ASP A 62 13.38 33.48 -14.34
N PRO A 63 13.75 33.54 -13.05
CA PRO A 63 15.16 33.68 -12.71
C PRO A 63 15.87 32.40 -13.19
N ASP A 64 17.04 32.53 -13.82
CA ASP A 64 17.87 31.37 -14.18
C ASP A 64 18.07 30.47 -12.94
N LEU A 65 17.40 29.32 -12.94
CA LEU A 65 17.53 28.26 -11.95
C LEU A 65 18.26 27.10 -12.60
N ASP A 66 19.55 27.01 -12.31
CA ASP A 66 20.37 25.88 -12.70
C ASP A 66 20.43 24.85 -11.56
N VAL A 67 19.81 23.69 -11.77
CA VAL A 67 19.74 22.61 -10.77
C VAL A 67 20.75 21.53 -11.15
N GLN A 68 21.84 21.45 -10.41
CA GLN A 68 22.95 20.53 -10.65
C GLN A 68 23.11 19.55 -9.48
N ASP A 69 23.87 18.46 -9.70
CA ASP A 69 24.32 17.62 -8.60
C ASP A 69 25.22 18.43 -7.66
N GLU A 70 24.89 18.42 -6.37
CA GLU A 70 25.51 19.36 -5.40
C GLU A 70 26.72 18.80 -4.68
N ARG A 71 26.88 17.49 -4.67
CA ARG A 71 27.95 16.81 -3.94
C ARG A 71 28.67 15.83 -4.87
N PRO A 72 30.01 15.87 -4.94
CA PRO A 72 30.78 14.85 -5.66
C PRO A 72 30.40 13.44 -5.18
N GLY A 73 30.14 12.52 -6.11
CA GLY A 73 29.71 11.15 -5.80
C GLY A 73 28.23 11.00 -5.43
N TRP A 74 27.43 12.08 -5.50
CA TRP A 74 25.97 12.04 -5.33
C TRP A 74 25.31 12.44 -6.65
N LYS A 75 24.56 11.52 -7.28
CA LYS A 75 23.84 11.76 -8.53
C LYS A 75 22.34 11.71 -8.31
N GLY A 76 21.63 12.66 -8.92
CA GLY A 76 20.18 12.83 -8.75
C GLY A 76 19.80 13.39 -7.38
N TYR A 77 20.77 13.98 -6.66
CA TYR A 77 20.58 14.62 -5.36
C TYR A 77 20.57 16.14 -5.51
N VAL A 78 19.55 16.77 -4.92
CA VAL A 78 19.46 18.23 -4.79
C VAL A 78 19.11 18.54 -3.34
N GLU A 79 19.91 19.38 -2.68
CA GLU A 79 19.69 19.88 -1.33
C GLU A 79 18.76 21.09 -1.40
N TRP A 80 17.53 20.93 -0.94
CA TRP A 80 16.57 22.02 -0.86
C TRP A 80 16.59 22.71 0.50
N GLU A 81 16.90 21.96 1.57
CA GLU A 81 16.63 22.40 2.94
C GLU A 81 17.65 23.40 3.49
N ASP A 82 18.89 23.35 3.00
CA ASP A 82 19.92 24.33 3.38
C ASP A 82 20.01 25.54 2.43
N TYR A 83 19.30 25.52 1.29
CA TYR A 83 19.35 26.57 0.27
C TYR A 83 17.97 27.20 0.03
N PRO A 84 17.46 28.00 0.98
CA PRO A 84 16.10 28.55 0.93
C PRO A 84 15.84 29.42 -0.31
N ASP A 85 16.82 30.18 -0.80
CA ASP A 85 16.67 31.01 -2.00
C ASP A 85 16.52 30.16 -3.27
N LYS A 86 17.30 29.08 -3.39
CA LYS A 86 17.19 28.11 -4.48
C LYS A 86 15.84 27.38 -4.42
N LYS A 87 15.42 26.97 -3.24
CA LYS A 87 14.10 26.36 -2.99
C LYS A 87 12.96 27.31 -3.35
N ALA A 88 13.06 28.59 -2.99
CA ALA A 88 12.09 29.62 -3.35
C ALA A 88 12.03 29.86 -4.87
N LYS A 89 13.18 29.93 -5.55
CA LYS A 89 13.24 30.01 -7.02
C LYS A 89 12.61 28.77 -7.69
N ALA A 90 12.86 27.57 -7.15
CA ALA A 90 12.23 26.35 -7.63
C ALA A 90 10.69 26.39 -7.47
N HIS A 91 10.18 26.91 -6.35
CA HIS A 91 8.74 27.09 -6.13
C HIS A 91 8.15 28.12 -7.09
N GLN A 92 8.84 29.24 -7.30
CA GLN A 92 8.43 30.26 -8.28
C GLN A 92 8.36 29.65 -9.68
N ARG A 93 9.40 28.95 -10.12
CA ARG A 93 9.43 28.26 -11.42
C ARG A 93 8.29 27.25 -11.54
N PHE A 94 8.10 26.39 -10.53
CA PHE A 94 7.02 25.42 -10.50
C PHE A 94 5.63 26.07 -10.60
N SER A 95 5.43 27.20 -9.93
CA SER A 95 4.14 27.91 -9.91
C SER A 95 3.72 28.47 -11.27
N ARG A 96 4.62 28.54 -12.26
CA ARG A 96 4.35 29.00 -13.63
C ARG A 96 3.67 27.96 -14.49
N PHE A 97 3.59 26.72 -14.03
CA PHE A 97 3.02 25.61 -14.78
C PHE A 97 1.65 25.19 -14.24
N THR A 98 0.78 24.76 -15.14
CA THR A 98 -0.37 23.91 -14.83
C THR A 98 -0.01 22.47 -15.15
N PHE A 99 -0.60 21.53 -14.43
CA PHE A 99 -0.34 20.10 -14.57
C PHE A 99 -1.66 19.34 -14.64
N PRO A 100 -1.70 18.19 -15.33
CA PRO A 100 -2.90 17.36 -15.37
C PRO A 100 -3.32 16.94 -13.96
N PRO A 101 -4.62 16.72 -13.71
CA PRO A 101 -5.10 16.14 -12.47
C PRO A 101 -4.46 14.75 -12.21
N PRO A 102 -4.40 14.27 -10.96
CA PRO A 102 -4.00 12.89 -10.70
C PRO A 102 -4.94 11.93 -11.47
N PRO A 103 -4.45 10.79 -11.98
CA PRO A 103 -5.30 9.83 -12.67
C PRO A 103 -6.41 9.34 -11.74
N GLU A 104 -7.63 9.20 -12.27
CA GLU A 104 -8.73 8.55 -11.56
C GLU A 104 -8.64 7.04 -11.82
N PHE A 105 -8.33 6.26 -10.79
CA PHE A 105 -8.18 4.81 -10.89
C PHE A 105 -9.01 4.08 -9.83
N GLN A 106 -9.65 4.83 -8.92
CA GLN A 106 -10.46 4.27 -7.84
C GLN A 106 -11.89 4.00 -8.32
N LEU A 107 -12.39 4.84 -9.23
CA LEU A 107 -13.72 4.72 -9.83
C LEU A 107 -13.71 4.31 -11.30
N GLU A 108 -12.54 4.24 -11.94
CA GLU A 108 -12.42 3.71 -13.30
C GLU A 108 -12.43 2.18 -13.32
N PRO A 109 -12.91 1.55 -14.41
CA PRO A 109 -12.81 0.10 -14.58
C PRO A 109 -11.35 -0.37 -14.44
N LEU A 110 -11.15 -1.44 -13.68
CA LEU A 110 -9.83 -2.04 -13.53
C LEU A 110 -9.35 -2.59 -14.88
N PRO A 111 -8.10 -2.33 -15.28
CA PRO A 111 -7.57 -2.91 -16.50
C PRO A 111 -7.37 -4.42 -16.33
N ALA A 112 -7.41 -5.15 -17.45
CA ALA A 112 -7.27 -6.61 -17.47
C ALA A 112 -5.86 -7.10 -17.08
N THR A 113 -4.87 -6.23 -17.12
CA THR A 113 -3.49 -6.48 -16.69
C THR A 113 -3.10 -5.47 -15.61
N ASN A 114 -2.07 -5.78 -14.83
CA ASN A 114 -1.58 -4.89 -13.78
C ASN A 114 -1.30 -3.48 -14.36
N PRO A 115 -2.09 -2.44 -13.98
CA PRO A 115 -1.85 -1.10 -14.46
C PRO A 115 -0.59 -0.58 -13.82
N VAL A 116 0.48 -0.52 -14.60
CA VAL A 116 1.62 0.30 -14.20
C VAL A 116 1.19 1.75 -14.44
N LEU A 117 0.79 2.45 -13.38
CA LEU A 117 0.47 3.87 -13.50
C LEU A 117 1.78 4.62 -13.73
N GLU A 118 1.87 5.30 -14.86
CA GLU A 118 3.10 5.99 -15.28
C GLU A 118 3.60 7.02 -14.24
N GLY A 119 2.66 7.67 -13.56
CA GLY A 119 2.96 8.83 -12.72
C GLY A 119 3.42 10.04 -13.53
N LYS A 120 2.83 10.21 -14.73
CA LYS A 120 3.05 11.31 -15.68
C LYS A 120 3.19 12.68 -15.00
N ARG A 121 2.31 13.00 -14.05
CA ARG A 121 2.34 14.26 -13.30
C ARG A 121 3.67 14.47 -12.54
N TRP A 122 4.23 13.43 -11.90
CA TRP A 122 5.52 13.52 -11.18
C TRP A 122 6.69 13.70 -12.14
N LYS A 123 6.66 13.03 -13.29
CA LYS A 123 7.67 13.21 -14.34
C LYS A 123 7.66 14.66 -14.84
N LEU A 124 6.47 15.21 -15.09
CA LEU A 124 6.30 16.62 -15.47
C LEU A 124 6.77 17.58 -14.37
N TRP A 125 6.54 17.28 -13.09
CA TRP A 125 7.03 18.10 -11.99
C TRP A 125 8.56 18.18 -11.93
N HIS A 126 9.25 17.07 -12.17
CA HIS A 126 10.71 17.06 -12.25
C HIS A 126 11.23 17.81 -13.48
N LYS A 127 10.54 17.65 -14.63
CA LYS A 127 10.82 18.39 -15.86
C LYS A 127 10.64 19.90 -15.69
N ALA A 128 9.60 20.33 -14.98
CA ALA A 128 9.28 21.73 -14.70
C ALA A 128 10.42 22.43 -13.95
N ILE A 129 11.00 21.75 -12.95
CA ILE A 129 12.17 22.25 -12.22
C ILE A 129 13.43 22.22 -13.10
N GLY A 130 13.63 21.14 -13.87
CA GLY A 130 14.72 21.02 -14.84
C GLY A 130 16.06 20.59 -14.24
N GLY A 131 17.14 20.81 -14.99
CA GLY A 131 18.50 20.42 -14.59
C GLY A 131 18.64 18.91 -14.42
N VAL A 132 19.37 18.48 -13.38
CA VAL A 132 19.58 17.04 -13.08
C VAL A 132 18.28 16.28 -12.82
N LEU A 133 17.24 16.96 -12.31
CA LEU A 133 15.95 16.33 -12.01
C LEU A 133 15.24 15.79 -13.26
N ASN A 134 15.53 16.34 -14.45
CA ASN A 134 14.91 15.90 -15.70
C ASN A 134 15.21 14.41 -16.02
N GLN A 135 16.38 13.91 -15.62
CA GLN A 135 16.80 12.53 -15.89
C GLN A 135 16.43 11.55 -14.75
N VAL A 136 16.09 12.07 -13.58
CA VAL A 136 15.80 11.27 -12.38
C VAL A 136 14.72 10.20 -12.60
N PRO A 137 13.59 10.48 -13.30
CA PRO A 137 12.61 9.44 -13.57
C PRO A 137 13.16 8.23 -14.32
N GLN A 138 13.89 8.47 -15.40
CA GLN A 138 14.47 7.42 -16.24
C GLN A 138 15.52 6.60 -15.48
N ILE A 139 16.45 7.26 -14.79
CA ILE A 139 17.50 6.61 -14.00
C ILE A 139 16.90 5.76 -12.87
N SER A 140 15.82 6.26 -12.26
CA SER A 140 15.10 5.52 -11.21
C SER A 140 14.49 4.24 -11.78
N TRP A 141 13.86 4.30 -12.95
CA TRP A 141 13.27 3.12 -13.60
C TRP A 141 14.33 2.09 -14.03
N GLU A 142 15.47 2.53 -14.55
CA GLU A 142 16.59 1.62 -14.86
C GLU A 142 17.12 0.90 -13.62
N THR A 143 17.18 1.60 -12.48
CA THR A 143 17.56 1.01 -11.20
C THR A 143 16.56 -0.05 -10.74
N VAL A 144 15.26 0.21 -10.93
CA VAL A 144 14.19 -0.76 -10.64
C VAL A 144 14.40 -2.05 -11.43
N LEU A 145 14.54 -1.95 -12.75
CA LEU A 145 14.69 -3.11 -13.64
C LEU A 145 15.94 -3.94 -13.31
N LYS A 146 16.98 -3.30 -12.76
CA LYS A 146 18.22 -3.96 -12.35
C LYS A 146 18.12 -4.64 -10.98
N GLU A 147 17.47 -4.01 -10.00
CA GLU A 147 17.48 -4.45 -8.60
C GLU A 147 16.25 -5.28 -8.17
N LYS A 148 15.15 -5.20 -8.92
CA LYS A 148 13.89 -5.86 -8.57
C LYS A 148 13.68 -7.16 -9.34
N HIS A 149 12.95 -8.08 -8.70
CA HIS A 149 12.60 -9.36 -9.29
C HIS A 149 11.75 -9.16 -10.57
N PRO A 150 11.94 -9.95 -11.63
CA PRO A 150 11.18 -9.80 -12.88
C PRO A 150 9.66 -9.95 -12.73
N GLU A 151 9.21 -10.73 -11.75
CA GLU A 151 7.78 -10.94 -11.43
C GLU A 151 7.21 -9.91 -10.42
N MET A 152 7.96 -8.87 -10.07
CA MET A 152 7.47 -7.83 -9.16
C MET A 152 6.23 -7.14 -9.75
N LEU A 153 5.21 -6.90 -8.92
CA LEU A 153 4.03 -6.13 -9.34
C LEU A 153 4.39 -4.64 -9.29
N HIS A 154 4.56 -4.03 -10.46
CA HIS A 154 4.82 -2.60 -10.62
C HIS A 154 3.51 -1.82 -10.57
N LEU A 155 3.28 -1.03 -9.52
CA LEU A 155 2.04 -0.25 -9.38
C LEU A 155 2.20 1.15 -9.93
N LEU A 156 3.32 1.81 -9.61
CA LEU A 156 3.68 3.13 -10.13
C LEU A 156 5.07 3.07 -10.76
N GLU A 157 5.24 3.62 -11.96
CA GLU A 157 6.54 3.73 -12.62
C GLU A 157 7.39 4.83 -11.98
N PHE A 158 6.82 6.05 -11.82
CA PHE A 158 7.52 7.15 -11.20
C PHE A 158 6.63 8.05 -10.31
N PRO A 159 7.02 8.32 -9.05
CA PRO A 159 8.09 7.67 -8.32
C PRO A 159 7.74 6.19 -8.12
N TYR A 160 8.74 5.32 -8.20
CA TYR A 160 8.49 3.89 -8.28
C TYR A 160 7.80 3.34 -7.01
N ASN A 161 6.73 2.58 -7.21
CA ASN A 161 6.05 1.84 -6.16
C ASN A 161 5.69 0.43 -6.68
N GLY A 162 6.02 -0.60 -5.91
CA GLY A 162 5.71 -1.98 -6.29
C GLY A 162 5.73 -2.95 -5.11
N GLU A 163 5.01 -4.06 -5.24
CA GLU A 163 4.87 -5.13 -4.24
C GLU A 163 5.19 -6.50 -4.84
N ALA A 164 5.53 -7.47 -3.97
CA ALA A 164 5.72 -8.85 -4.41
C ALA A 164 4.35 -9.48 -4.75
N PRO A 165 4.26 -10.34 -5.78
CA PRO A 165 3.05 -11.10 -6.04
C PRO A 165 2.75 -12.06 -4.88
N LYS A 166 1.46 -12.35 -4.66
CA LYS A 166 0.97 -13.20 -3.54
C LYS A 166 1.73 -14.53 -3.41
N SER A 167 1.99 -15.18 -4.56
CA SER A 167 2.70 -16.46 -4.67
C SER A 167 4.14 -16.41 -4.15
N LEU A 168 4.78 -15.24 -4.19
CA LEU A 168 6.17 -15.05 -3.75
C LEU A 168 6.26 -14.37 -2.37
N LEU A 169 5.29 -13.53 -2.00
CA LEU A 169 5.32 -12.74 -0.77
C LEU A 169 5.51 -13.58 0.50
N THR A 170 4.84 -14.74 0.57
CA THR A 170 4.85 -15.62 1.75
C THR A 170 5.61 -16.93 1.53
N LYS A 171 6.37 -17.02 0.44
CA LYS A 171 7.21 -18.19 0.13
C LYS A 171 8.23 -18.44 1.25
N ASP A 172 8.84 -17.37 1.76
CA ASP A 172 9.75 -17.36 2.89
C ASP A 172 9.35 -16.26 3.88
N TYR A 173 9.51 -16.49 5.18
CA TYR A 173 9.19 -15.47 6.19
C TYR A 173 10.27 -14.37 6.30
N ILE A 174 11.46 -14.58 5.73
CA ILE A 174 12.46 -13.54 5.49
C ILE A 174 12.53 -13.35 3.98
N MET A 175 12.15 -12.17 3.51
CA MET A 175 11.92 -11.95 2.09
C MET A 175 13.22 -11.55 1.38
N PRO A 176 13.50 -12.09 0.18
CA PRO A 176 14.62 -11.63 -0.64
C PRO A 176 14.54 -10.13 -0.96
N ASN A 177 15.69 -9.46 -1.09
CA ASN A 177 15.78 -8.00 -1.28
C ASN A 177 15.07 -7.55 -2.57
N GLU A 178 15.21 -8.34 -3.63
CA GLU A 178 14.61 -8.17 -4.95
C GLU A 178 13.09 -8.33 -4.94
N LEU A 179 12.50 -8.91 -3.90
CA LEU A 179 11.04 -9.01 -3.70
C LEU A 179 10.53 -8.03 -2.65
N HIS A 180 11.37 -7.53 -1.74
CA HIS A 180 10.96 -6.53 -0.74
C HIS A 180 10.24 -5.33 -1.38
N PHE A 181 9.03 -5.03 -0.93
CA PHE A 181 8.21 -3.96 -1.50
C PHE A 181 8.95 -2.62 -1.47
N VAL A 182 8.63 -1.74 -2.42
CA VAL A 182 9.25 -0.43 -2.56
C VAL A 182 8.18 0.63 -2.58
N ARG A 183 8.30 1.65 -1.72
CA ARG A 183 7.50 2.86 -1.74
C ARG A 183 8.44 4.06 -1.84
N ASN A 184 8.41 4.78 -2.96
CA ASN A 184 9.17 6.03 -3.16
C ASN A 184 8.23 7.24 -3.29
N HIS A 185 8.66 8.41 -2.81
CA HIS A 185 7.99 9.70 -3.04
C HIS A 185 8.70 10.58 -4.07
N GLY A 186 10.01 10.35 -4.26
CA GLY A 186 10.80 10.94 -5.33
C GLY A 186 11.60 9.90 -6.10
N GLY A 187 12.67 10.37 -6.73
CA GLY A 187 13.64 9.52 -7.42
C GLY A 187 14.48 8.64 -6.49
N ILE A 188 15.30 7.80 -7.11
CA ILE A 188 16.31 6.97 -6.44
C ILE A 188 17.68 7.64 -6.66
N PRO A 189 18.25 8.32 -5.66
CA PRO A 189 19.60 8.87 -5.76
C PRO A 189 20.65 7.77 -5.91
N ASP A 190 21.72 8.05 -6.64
CA ASP A 190 22.91 7.20 -6.72
C ASP A 190 24.05 7.85 -5.94
N ILE A 191 24.36 7.30 -4.77
CA ILE A 191 25.32 7.88 -3.81
C ILE A 191 26.47 6.90 -3.61
N GLU A 192 27.69 7.33 -3.91
CA GLU A 192 28.91 6.56 -3.69
C GLU A 192 29.21 6.44 -2.19
N ALA A 193 29.42 5.22 -1.70
CA ALA A 193 29.66 4.95 -0.29
C ALA A 193 30.88 5.70 0.29
N SER A 194 31.93 5.89 -0.52
CA SER A 194 33.15 6.63 -0.11
C SER A 194 32.94 8.14 -0.02
N ALA A 195 31.94 8.68 -0.73
CA ALA A 195 31.60 10.10 -0.72
C ALA A 195 30.43 10.42 0.25
N TYR A 196 29.91 9.41 0.94
CA TYR A 196 28.76 9.57 1.81
C TYR A 196 29.15 10.04 3.22
N ASP A 197 28.43 11.05 3.68
CA ASP A 197 28.40 11.51 5.05
C ASP A 197 26.96 11.74 5.53
N ILE A 198 26.77 11.66 6.85
CA ILE A 198 25.55 12.05 7.55
C ILE A 198 25.82 13.17 8.53
N ARG A 199 25.01 14.23 8.47
CA ARG A 199 25.04 15.34 9.41
C ARG A 199 24.10 15.11 10.59
N LEU A 200 24.59 15.26 11.81
CA LEU A 200 23.83 15.22 13.05
C LEU A 200 23.86 16.59 13.73
N ASP A 201 22.72 17.27 13.81
CA ASP A 201 22.65 18.66 14.23
C ASP A 201 21.34 19.03 14.97
N GLY A 202 21.07 20.34 15.10
CA GLY A 202 19.95 20.87 15.87
C GLY A 202 20.22 20.85 17.38
N LEU A 203 19.27 20.34 18.14
CA LEU A 203 19.30 20.28 19.60
C LEU A 203 20.13 19.09 20.15
N VAL A 204 21.33 18.88 19.61
CA VAL A 204 22.37 18.01 20.17
C VAL A 204 23.47 18.85 20.82
N ASN A 205 24.19 18.28 21.80
CA ASN A 205 25.25 19.02 22.52
C ASN A 205 26.45 19.29 21.61
N ASP A 206 26.91 18.27 20.90
CA ASP A 206 28.07 18.33 20.00
C ASP A 206 27.65 17.88 18.59
N PRO A 207 27.24 18.80 17.69
CA PRO A 207 26.95 18.45 16.30
C PRO A 207 28.14 17.76 15.61
N ARG A 208 27.86 16.75 14.79
CA ARG A 208 28.87 15.94 14.09
C ARG A 208 28.47 15.70 12.64
N THR A 209 29.47 15.50 11.80
CA THR A 209 29.33 14.84 10.51
C THR A 209 30.11 13.54 10.56
N LEU A 210 29.49 12.43 10.15
CA LEU A 210 30.09 11.09 10.19
C LEU A 210 30.05 10.48 8.79
N THR A 211 31.15 9.86 8.37
CA THR A 211 31.19 9.08 7.13
C THR A 211 30.49 7.73 7.31
N LEU A 212 30.23 7.01 6.21
CA LEU A 212 29.76 5.62 6.32
C LEU A 212 30.74 4.75 7.11
N ALA A 213 32.05 4.96 6.90
CA ALA A 213 33.11 4.22 7.57
C ALA A 213 33.12 4.47 9.09
N ASP A 214 32.84 5.69 9.53
CA ASP A 214 32.70 6.01 10.96
C ASP A 214 31.53 5.24 11.60
N LEU A 215 30.38 5.16 10.92
CA LEU A 215 29.21 4.43 11.40
C LEU A 215 29.46 2.91 11.49
N GLN A 216 30.30 2.38 10.58
CA GLN A 216 30.69 0.97 10.52
C GLN A 216 31.82 0.60 11.49
N ASN A 217 32.48 1.59 12.10
CA ASN A 217 33.59 1.37 13.01
C ASN A 217 33.11 0.87 14.37
N GLU A 218 33.33 -0.43 14.65
CA GLU A 218 32.95 -1.11 15.90
C GLU A 218 33.56 -0.49 17.17
N SER A 219 34.69 0.22 17.03
CA SER A 219 35.30 0.94 18.17
C SER A 219 34.50 2.17 18.59
N LEU A 220 33.73 2.77 17.67
CA LEU A 220 32.83 3.89 17.95
C LEU A 220 31.42 3.38 18.28
N PHE A 221 30.94 2.42 17.50
CA PHE A 221 29.56 1.98 17.53
C PHE A 221 29.43 0.46 17.43
N PRO A 222 28.82 -0.20 18.44
CA PRO A 222 28.51 -1.62 18.34
C PRO A 222 27.48 -1.86 17.22
N ARG A 223 27.79 -2.78 16.32
CA ARG A 223 26.86 -3.21 15.28
C ARG A 223 25.63 -3.91 15.85
N VAL A 224 24.50 -3.63 15.22
CA VAL A 224 23.19 -4.15 15.55
C VAL A 224 22.65 -4.92 14.37
N ASN A 225 22.16 -6.13 14.62
CA ASN A 225 21.46 -6.97 13.66
C ASN A 225 20.04 -7.22 14.16
N LYS A 226 19.01 -6.87 13.39
CA LYS A 226 17.60 -7.06 13.77
C LYS A 226 16.74 -7.52 12.62
N LEU A 227 15.91 -8.53 12.87
CA LEU A 227 14.84 -8.94 11.97
C LEU A 227 13.63 -8.04 12.20
N VAL A 228 13.23 -7.30 11.17
CA VAL A 228 12.17 -6.28 11.26
C VAL A 228 11.30 -6.33 10.02
N THR A 229 10.00 -6.35 10.23
CA THR A 229 9.00 -6.09 9.19
C THR A 229 8.81 -4.61 9.01
N ILE A 230 8.87 -4.16 7.76
CA ILE A 230 8.40 -2.83 7.37
C ILE A 230 7.05 -3.04 6.68
N GLN A 231 6.03 -2.29 7.11
CA GLN A 231 4.69 -2.31 6.50
C GLN A 231 4.32 -0.89 6.06
N CYS A 232 3.87 -0.74 4.82
CA CYS A 232 3.30 0.52 4.35
C CYS A 232 1.96 0.78 5.03
N SER A 233 1.66 2.03 5.40
CA SER A 233 0.31 2.38 5.89
C SER A 233 -0.76 2.12 4.83
N GLY A 234 -0.40 2.10 3.54
CA GLY A 234 -1.30 1.78 2.44
C GLY A 234 -1.46 0.27 2.18
N THR A 235 -0.85 -0.63 2.94
CA THR A 235 -1.04 -2.08 2.77
C THR A 235 -2.52 -2.41 2.77
N ARG A 236 -2.99 -3.22 1.80
CA ARG A 236 -4.40 -3.59 1.63
C ARG A 236 -5.32 -2.42 1.30
N ARG A 237 -4.80 -1.33 0.72
CA ARG A 237 -5.61 -0.18 0.29
C ARG A 237 -6.65 -0.57 -0.74
N PHE A 238 -6.32 -1.51 -1.62
CA PHE A 238 -7.21 -1.94 -2.69
C PHE A 238 -8.57 -2.41 -2.17
N GLU A 239 -8.61 -3.07 -0.99
CA GLU A 239 -9.88 -3.46 -0.35
C GLU A 239 -10.76 -2.26 0.03
N GLN A 240 -10.14 -1.16 0.50
CA GLN A 240 -10.90 0.07 0.76
C GLN A 240 -11.36 0.71 -0.54
N ILE A 241 -10.52 0.75 -1.59
CA ILE A 241 -10.88 1.33 -2.89
C ILE A 241 -12.10 0.63 -3.49
N VAL A 242 -12.12 -0.71 -3.48
CA VAL A 242 -13.18 -1.51 -4.11
C VAL A 242 -14.53 -1.31 -3.42
N GLU A 243 -14.54 -1.19 -2.09
CA GLU A 243 -15.79 -1.06 -1.32
C GLU A 243 -16.21 0.42 -1.16
N TYR A 244 -15.25 1.30 -0.86
CA TYR A 244 -15.46 2.70 -0.50
C TYR A 244 -14.28 3.56 -0.98
N PRO A 245 -14.28 4.03 -2.25
CA PRO A 245 -13.28 4.94 -2.78
C PRO A 245 -13.02 6.13 -1.85
N GLY A 246 -11.75 6.47 -1.67
CA GLY A 246 -11.31 7.51 -0.76
C GLY A 246 -11.00 8.82 -1.45
N GLU A 247 -10.15 9.62 -0.81
CA GLU A 247 -9.53 10.75 -1.47
C GLU A 247 -8.34 10.29 -2.31
N GLY A 248 -8.24 10.82 -3.53
CA GLY A 248 -6.96 10.92 -4.20
C GLY A 248 -6.05 11.88 -3.44
N ASP A 249 -4.75 11.69 -3.58
CA ASP A 249 -3.75 12.69 -3.22
C ASP A 249 -3.11 13.19 -4.52
N GLU A 250 -2.47 14.36 -4.50
CA GLU A 250 -1.58 14.80 -5.56
C GLU A 250 -0.70 13.61 -5.94
N MET A 251 0.00 13.05 -4.95
CA MET A 251 0.78 11.84 -5.13
C MET A 251 -0.13 10.63 -5.21
N ILE A 252 -0.03 9.90 -6.32
CA ILE A 252 -0.88 8.74 -6.55
C ILE A 252 -0.78 7.76 -5.38
N ASN A 253 -1.93 7.52 -4.73
CA ASN A 253 -2.08 6.51 -3.70
C ASN A 253 -2.06 5.14 -4.37
N ALA A 254 -0.86 4.55 -4.52
CA ALA A 254 -0.69 3.24 -5.18
C ALA A 254 -1.74 2.23 -4.66
N PRO A 255 -2.44 1.51 -5.55
CA PRO A 255 -3.54 0.59 -5.22
C PRO A 255 -2.98 -0.72 -4.63
N TRP A 256 -2.30 -0.61 -3.49
CA TRP A 256 -1.66 -1.73 -2.84
C TRP A 256 -2.67 -2.84 -2.52
N ALA A 257 -2.34 -4.04 -2.96
CA ALA A 257 -2.93 -5.26 -2.47
C ALA A 257 -2.27 -5.63 -1.12
N GLU A 258 -2.09 -6.91 -0.84
CA GLU A 258 -1.65 -7.42 0.46
C GLU A 258 -0.12 -7.46 0.62
N GLY A 259 0.65 -7.05 -0.39
CA GLY A 259 2.10 -7.22 -0.49
C GLY A 259 2.94 -5.97 -0.21
N ALA A 260 2.34 -4.86 0.23
CA ALA A 260 3.06 -3.65 0.68
C ALA A 260 3.72 -3.81 2.08
N ILE A 261 4.27 -4.98 2.34
CA ILE A 261 4.84 -5.43 3.61
C ILE A 261 6.01 -6.37 3.32
N GLY A 262 7.04 -6.37 4.16
CA GLY A 262 8.17 -7.28 3.99
C GLY A 262 9.05 -7.34 5.23
N THR A 263 9.65 -8.51 5.45
CA THR A 263 10.58 -8.76 6.55
C THR A 263 11.98 -8.97 6.04
N ALA A 264 12.93 -8.25 6.61
CA ALA A 264 14.35 -8.41 6.32
C ALA A 264 15.18 -8.33 7.60
N LYS A 265 16.40 -8.87 7.53
CA LYS A 265 17.44 -8.66 8.53
C LYS A 265 18.16 -7.35 8.20
N TRP A 266 18.14 -6.41 9.13
CA TRP A 266 18.78 -5.10 8.98
C TRP A 266 20.02 -5.03 9.85
N THR A 267 21.14 -4.66 9.24
CA THR A 267 22.42 -4.44 9.94
C THR A 267 22.76 -2.96 9.94
N GLY A 268 23.15 -2.45 11.10
CA GLY A 268 23.46 -1.04 11.26
C GLY A 268 23.95 -0.65 12.64
N VAL A 269 23.77 0.63 12.97
CA VAL A 269 24.07 1.21 14.29
C VAL A 269 22.80 1.74 14.96
N SER A 270 22.72 1.64 16.29
CA SER A 270 21.65 2.29 17.05
C SER A 270 21.73 3.82 16.96
N LEU A 271 20.66 4.48 16.51
CA LEU A 271 20.60 5.95 16.46
C LEU A 271 20.81 6.59 17.84
N LYS A 272 20.37 5.92 18.92
CA LYS A 272 20.64 6.34 20.30
C LYS A 272 22.13 6.50 20.60
N LYS A 273 22.95 5.56 20.10
CA LYS A 273 24.40 5.57 20.31
C LYS A 273 25.05 6.69 19.51
N VAL A 274 24.59 6.93 18.28
CA VAL A 274 25.06 8.06 17.46
C VAL A 274 24.71 9.40 18.13
N ILE A 275 23.48 9.58 18.63
CA ILE A 275 23.10 10.79 19.39
C ILE A 275 23.93 10.93 20.68
N LYS A 276 24.24 9.84 21.39
CA LYS A 276 25.14 9.88 22.55
C LYS A 276 26.56 10.31 22.17
N TYR A 277 27.05 9.91 21.00
CA TYR A 277 28.34 10.34 20.47
C TYR A 277 28.38 11.84 20.14
N CYS A 278 27.23 12.42 19.77
CA CYS A 278 27.01 13.86 19.67
C CYS A 278 26.82 14.57 21.03
N GLY A 279 27.35 14.01 22.12
CA GLY A 279 27.20 14.54 23.48
C GLY A 279 25.79 14.42 24.08
N GLY A 280 24.85 13.77 23.40
CA GLY A 280 23.45 13.67 23.80
C GLY A 280 22.58 14.85 23.34
N LEU A 281 21.31 14.83 23.75
CA LEU A 281 20.34 15.88 23.41
C LEU A 281 20.45 17.09 24.35
N LYS A 282 20.25 18.29 23.81
CA LYS A 282 20.01 19.52 24.58
C LYS A 282 18.63 19.49 25.22
N HIS A 283 18.45 20.28 26.28
CA HIS A 283 17.15 20.44 26.93
C HIS A 283 16.08 20.89 25.91
N GLY A 284 14.87 20.31 26.01
CA GLY A 284 13.75 20.61 25.10
C GLY A 284 13.66 19.72 23.86
N ALA A 285 14.73 19.02 23.46
CA ALA A 285 14.66 18.11 22.31
C ALA A 285 13.79 16.88 22.62
N LYS A 286 12.75 16.64 21.80
CA LYS A 286 11.83 15.50 21.95
C LYS A 286 11.70 14.66 20.69
N HIS A 287 12.16 15.14 19.53
CA HIS A 287 12.05 14.46 18.24
C HIS A 287 13.37 14.53 17.46
N LEU A 288 13.55 13.58 16.55
CA LEU A 288 14.64 13.54 15.58
C LEU A 288 14.00 13.59 14.20
N GLU A 289 14.22 14.67 13.47
CA GLU A 289 13.93 14.75 12.05
C GLU A 289 14.95 13.95 11.25
N LEU A 290 14.46 13.21 10.26
CA LEU A 290 15.20 12.34 9.37
C LEU A 290 15.01 12.87 7.95
N TYR A 291 16.10 13.29 7.32
CA TYR A 291 16.08 13.89 5.98
C TYR A 291 16.61 12.89 4.95
N GLY A 292 15.77 12.57 3.98
CA GLY A 292 16.08 11.72 2.84
C GLY A 292 16.54 12.56 1.65
N ALA A 293 17.45 12.02 0.86
CA ALA A 293 18.05 12.72 -0.27
C ALA A 293 17.08 12.89 -1.47
N ASP A 294 15.96 12.19 -1.52
CA ASP A 294 15.01 12.29 -2.64
C ASP A 294 14.27 13.63 -2.65
N THR A 295 14.08 14.18 -3.86
CA THR A 295 13.25 15.36 -4.08
C THR A 295 11.77 14.97 -3.98
N TYR A 296 11.05 15.69 -3.15
CA TYR A 296 9.64 15.54 -2.82
C TYR A 296 8.85 16.77 -3.25
N PHE A 297 7.59 16.56 -3.63
CA PHE A 297 6.68 17.61 -4.05
C PHE A 297 5.35 17.51 -3.33
N LYS A 298 4.83 18.64 -2.83
CA LYS A 298 3.50 18.73 -2.23
C LYS A 298 2.96 20.16 -2.28
N GLY A 299 1.70 20.34 -2.65
CA GLY A 299 1.04 21.65 -2.65
C GLY A 299 1.76 22.68 -3.51
N GLY A 300 2.36 22.22 -4.61
CA GLY A 300 3.16 23.04 -5.51
C GLY A 300 4.54 23.47 -4.98
N GLN A 301 5.03 22.83 -3.92
CA GLN A 301 6.35 23.10 -3.34
C GLN A 301 7.29 21.91 -3.58
N CYS A 302 8.54 22.21 -3.94
CA CYS A 302 9.66 21.28 -4.08
C CYS A 302 10.51 21.27 -2.79
N MET A 303 10.87 20.11 -2.26
CA MET A 303 11.62 19.96 -0.99
C MET A 303 12.31 18.60 -0.93
N ASN A 304 13.06 18.29 0.12
CA ASN A 304 13.50 16.92 0.38
C ASN A 304 12.46 16.13 1.19
N TYR A 305 12.49 14.79 1.11
CA TYR A 305 11.65 13.95 1.97
C TYR A 305 12.10 14.06 3.43
N VAL A 306 11.18 14.46 4.32
CA VAL A 306 11.48 14.61 5.75
C VAL A 306 10.36 14.02 6.60
N VAL A 307 10.74 13.27 7.63
CA VAL A 307 9.86 12.72 8.67
C VAL A 307 10.52 12.87 10.03
N SER A 308 9.80 12.59 11.12
CA SER A 308 10.43 12.54 12.44
C SER A 308 10.00 11.33 13.25
N VAL A 309 10.87 10.96 14.20
CA VAL A 309 10.58 9.97 15.23
C VAL A 309 10.75 10.58 16.62
N PRO A 310 9.92 10.20 17.60
CA PRO A 310 10.07 10.70 18.96
C PRO A 310 11.33 10.12 19.61
N TRP A 311 11.99 10.91 20.46
CA TRP A 311 13.15 10.48 21.22
C TRP A 311 12.86 9.26 22.10
N SER A 312 11.61 9.09 22.58
CA SER A 312 11.22 7.89 23.32
C SER A 312 11.48 6.60 22.53
N LYS A 313 11.20 6.59 21.22
CA LYS A 313 11.45 5.46 20.32
C LYS A 313 12.94 5.20 20.11
N VAL A 314 13.70 6.27 19.90
CA VAL A 314 15.17 6.19 19.77
C VAL A 314 15.81 5.70 21.07
N LYS A 315 15.39 6.25 22.21
CA LYS A 315 15.87 5.91 23.57
C LYS A 315 15.61 4.44 23.93
N ALA A 316 14.53 3.85 23.40
CA ALA A 316 14.19 2.43 23.53
C ALA A 316 15.10 1.49 22.69
N ASN A 317 16.04 2.03 21.91
CA ASN A 317 16.83 1.30 20.90
C ASN A 317 16.01 0.68 19.77
N GLU A 318 14.90 1.33 19.40
CA GLU A 318 13.99 0.86 18.35
C GLU A 318 14.15 1.62 17.02
N VAL A 319 15.27 2.35 16.89
CA VAL A 319 15.67 3.03 15.65
C VAL A 319 17.14 2.73 15.38
N ILE A 320 17.42 2.18 14.20
CA ILE A 320 18.78 1.95 13.71
C ILE A 320 19.01 2.71 12.41
N LEU A 321 20.27 3.04 12.15
CA LEU A 321 20.77 3.50 10.87
C LEU A 321 21.43 2.30 10.17
N ALA A 322 20.80 1.78 9.12
CA ALA A 322 21.15 0.52 8.47
C ALA A 322 21.82 0.73 7.13
N TRP A 323 22.89 -0.02 6.88
CA TRP A 323 23.65 -0.06 5.62
C TRP A 323 23.70 -1.46 4.97
N GLU A 324 23.16 -2.49 5.64
CA GLU A 324 22.94 -3.82 5.06
C GLU A 324 21.49 -4.27 5.24
N MET A 325 21.05 -5.09 4.29
CA MET A 325 19.75 -5.73 4.26
C MET A 325 19.94 -7.19 3.81
N ASN A 326 19.52 -8.13 4.66
CA ASN A 326 19.71 -9.58 4.48
C ASN A 326 21.18 -9.95 4.23
N ASP A 327 22.07 -9.47 5.09
CA ASP A 327 23.52 -9.77 5.07
C ASP A 327 24.24 -9.34 3.78
N LYS A 328 23.62 -8.45 2.99
CA LYS A 328 24.17 -7.85 1.78
C LYS A 328 24.16 -6.33 1.91
N PRO A 329 25.03 -5.61 1.19
CA PRO A 329 24.91 -4.16 1.08
C PRO A 329 23.48 -3.74 0.72
N LEU A 330 23.01 -2.67 1.36
CA LEU A 330 21.67 -2.15 1.12
C LEU A 330 21.49 -1.86 -0.39
N PRO A 331 20.42 -2.34 -1.06
CA PRO A 331 20.17 -1.97 -2.46
C PRO A 331 19.88 -0.48 -2.61
N LYS A 332 20.20 0.13 -3.77
CA LYS A 332 19.97 1.57 -4.02
C LYS A 332 18.51 1.93 -3.82
N ILE A 333 17.61 1.10 -4.33
CA ILE A 333 16.16 1.32 -4.22
C ILE A 333 15.63 1.29 -2.78
N HIS A 334 16.35 0.60 -1.89
CA HIS A 334 16.01 0.45 -0.47
C HIS A 334 16.72 1.43 0.45
N GLY A 335 17.50 2.37 -0.11
CA GLY A 335 18.07 3.50 0.62
C GLY A 335 19.59 3.48 0.77
N PHE A 336 20.34 2.77 -0.08
CA PHE A 336 21.81 2.82 -0.07
C PHE A 336 22.33 4.27 -0.12
N PRO A 337 23.41 4.60 0.62
CA PRO A 337 24.19 3.72 1.48
C PRO A 337 23.64 3.56 2.89
N LEU A 338 22.72 4.42 3.32
CA LEU A 338 22.18 4.41 4.67
C LEU A 338 20.70 4.79 4.71
N ARG A 339 19.93 4.03 5.47
CA ARG A 339 18.54 4.36 5.81
C ARG A 339 18.30 4.31 7.31
N ALA A 340 17.27 5.00 7.78
CA ALA A 340 16.66 4.68 9.07
C ALA A 340 15.75 3.45 8.95
N VAL A 341 15.74 2.62 9.99
CA VAL A 341 14.75 1.55 10.19
C VAL A 341 14.13 1.74 11.57
N VAL A 342 12.82 2.00 11.61
CA VAL A 342 12.06 2.32 12.82
C VAL A 342 11.13 1.16 13.15
N PHE A 343 11.43 0.44 14.23
CA PHE A 343 10.81 -0.85 14.49
C PHE A 343 9.34 -0.71 14.88
N GLY A 344 8.44 -1.45 14.22
CA GLY A 344 7.02 -1.45 14.57
C GLY A 344 6.25 -0.18 14.17
N TYR A 345 6.89 0.80 13.54
CA TYR A 345 6.21 1.96 12.95
C TYR A 345 5.89 1.71 11.47
N ILE A 346 5.01 2.53 10.90
CA ILE A 346 4.74 2.55 9.46
C ILE A 346 6.04 2.80 8.68
N GLY A 347 6.10 2.24 7.47
CA GLY A 347 7.28 2.33 6.61
C GLY A 347 7.72 3.76 6.29
N ALA A 348 6.79 4.72 6.24
CA ALA A 348 7.11 6.14 6.00
C ALA A 348 8.10 6.72 7.04
N ARG A 349 8.11 6.23 8.29
CA ARG A 349 9.05 6.74 9.30
C ARG A 349 10.47 6.17 9.14
N SER A 350 10.63 5.10 8.36
CA SER A 350 11.92 4.50 8.03
C SER A 350 12.54 5.20 6.81
N CYS A 351 12.96 6.46 7.00
CA CYS A 351 13.51 7.32 5.95
C CYS A 351 14.68 6.67 5.19
N LYS A 352 14.66 6.74 3.86
CA LYS A 352 15.69 6.20 2.95
C LYS A 352 16.64 7.30 2.50
N TRP A 353 17.84 6.89 2.02
CA TRP A 353 18.88 7.81 1.54
C TRP A 353 19.15 8.93 2.57
N LEU A 354 19.26 8.52 3.83
CA LEU A 354 19.31 9.42 4.97
C LEU A 354 20.61 10.22 4.92
N TYR A 355 20.55 11.55 4.91
CA TYR A 355 21.77 12.39 4.88
C TYR A 355 21.86 13.38 6.05
N ARG A 356 20.78 13.59 6.79
CA ARG A 356 20.77 14.43 8.00
C ARG A 356 19.82 13.89 9.06
N VAL A 357 20.24 13.97 10.31
CA VAL A 357 19.40 13.80 11.50
C VAL A 357 19.46 15.07 12.34
N LYS A 358 18.30 15.73 12.51
CA LYS A 358 18.20 16.99 13.25
C LYS A 358 17.37 16.80 14.51
N ALA A 359 17.94 17.07 15.68
CA ALA A 359 17.18 17.06 16.93
C ALA A 359 16.32 18.33 17.05
N ILE A 360 15.02 18.15 17.31
CA ILE A 360 14.03 19.23 17.39
C ILE A 360 13.08 19.04 18.58
N GLU A 361 12.37 20.11 18.93
CA GLU A 361 11.48 20.15 20.11
C GLU A 361 10.13 19.45 19.88
N ASN A 362 9.55 19.59 18.69
CA ASN A 362 8.20 19.10 18.36
C ASN A 362 8.26 18.13 17.17
N PRO A 363 7.18 17.38 16.86
CA PRO A 363 7.13 16.60 15.62
C PRO A 363 7.42 17.46 14.38
N SER A 364 8.02 16.87 13.35
CA SER A 364 8.30 17.55 12.08
C SER A 364 7.04 18.18 11.49
N LEU A 365 7.20 19.38 10.93
CA LEU A 365 6.16 20.06 10.15
C LEU A 365 6.21 19.70 8.66
N ALA A 366 7.16 18.88 8.23
CA ALA A 366 7.24 18.41 6.84
C ALA A 366 5.93 17.70 6.42
N PRO A 367 5.48 17.84 5.16
CA PRO A 367 4.14 17.41 4.77
C PRO A 367 3.84 15.93 5.05
N VAL A 368 4.82 15.05 4.83
CA VAL A 368 4.73 13.61 5.09
C VAL A 368 4.45 13.28 6.58
N GLN A 369 4.77 14.19 7.49
CA GLN A 369 4.49 14.07 8.91
C GLN A 369 3.22 14.82 9.33
N SER A 370 3.01 16.04 8.81
CA SER A 370 2.01 16.98 9.32
C SER A 370 0.72 17.06 8.51
N ARG A 371 0.73 16.60 7.25
CA ARG A 371 -0.36 16.74 6.28
C ARG A 371 -0.75 15.43 5.61
N GLU A 372 0.14 14.44 5.63
CA GLU A 372 -0.05 13.11 5.07
C GLU A 372 0.22 12.04 6.14
N TYR A 373 -0.14 10.79 5.83
CA TYR A 373 -0.03 9.68 6.79
C TYR A 373 -0.74 10.00 8.10
N LEU A 374 -1.91 10.63 7.98
CA LEU A 374 -2.82 10.93 9.06
C LEU A 374 -3.98 9.93 9.02
N TYR A 375 -4.38 9.45 10.19
CA TYR A 375 -5.60 8.66 10.34
C TYR A 375 -6.72 9.60 10.76
N PHE A 376 -7.73 9.73 9.89
CA PHE A 376 -8.91 10.53 10.15
C PHE A 376 -10.06 9.68 10.65
N GLN A 377 -10.98 10.31 11.39
CA GLN A 377 -12.28 9.71 11.68
C GLN A 377 -13.08 9.47 10.39
N GLN A 378 -14.15 8.66 10.48
CA GLN A 378 -14.94 8.21 9.33
C GLN A 378 -16.20 9.04 9.05
N GLN A 379 -16.53 10.01 9.91
CA GLN A 379 -17.84 10.68 9.92
C GLN A 379 -17.81 12.10 9.34
N THR A 380 -16.63 12.65 9.05
CA THR A 380 -16.46 13.98 8.46
C THR A 380 -16.27 13.81 6.96
N GLY A 381 -17.07 14.52 6.17
CA GLY A 381 -16.90 14.54 4.71
C GLY A 381 -15.54 15.11 4.30
N LYS A 382 -14.97 14.59 3.21
CA LYS A 382 -13.65 14.96 2.67
C LYS A 382 -13.34 16.46 2.73
N HIS A 383 -14.25 17.28 2.21
CA HIS A 383 -14.05 18.73 2.09
C HIS A 383 -14.07 19.50 3.42
N ASN A 384 -14.41 18.83 4.52
CA ASN A 384 -14.38 19.40 5.87
C ASN A 384 -13.21 18.88 6.70
N GLN A 385 -12.35 18.02 6.15
CA GLN A 385 -11.19 17.51 6.87
C GLN A 385 -10.10 18.58 6.97
N LEU A 386 -9.61 18.78 8.19
CA LEU A 386 -8.44 19.62 8.46
C LEU A 386 -7.28 18.73 8.92
N PRO A 387 -6.03 19.04 8.57
CA PRO A 387 -4.87 18.25 9.03
C PRO A 387 -4.81 18.07 10.56
N THR A 388 -5.32 19.03 11.32
CA THR A 388 -5.40 18.98 12.79
C THR A 388 -6.41 17.97 13.34
N MET A 389 -7.32 17.46 12.51
CA MET A 389 -8.28 16.42 12.89
C MET A 389 -7.70 15.00 12.74
N GLY A 390 -6.57 14.87 12.04
CA GLY A 390 -5.93 13.59 11.79
C GLY A 390 -4.91 13.24 12.86
N ILE A 391 -4.77 11.95 13.16
CA ILE A 391 -3.75 11.42 14.06
C ILE A 391 -2.56 10.97 13.23
N GLN A 392 -1.36 11.46 13.54
CA GLN A 392 -0.14 11.00 12.86
C GLN A 392 0.05 9.49 13.05
N ILE A 393 0.01 8.75 11.96
CA ILE A 393 0.17 7.30 12.01
C ILE A 393 1.63 7.01 12.36
N GLN A 394 1.81 6.26 13.45
CA GLN A 394 3.11 5.81 13.95
C GLN A 394 3.12 4.29 13.95
N GLU A 395 2.56 3.64 14.97
CA GLU A 395 2.48 2.18 15.03
C GLU A 395 1.42 1.62 14.07
N MET A 396 1.71 0.48 13.44
CA MET A 396 0.68 -0.29 12.74
C MET A 396 -0.17 -1.08 13.76
N PRO A 397 -1.50 -1.13 13.61
CA PRO A 397 -2.33 -2.04 14.37
C PRO A 397 -2.11 -3.48 13.92
N VAL A 398 -2.73 -4.43 14.63
CA VAL A 398 -2.77 -5.83 14.20
C VAL A 398 -3.48 -5.95 12.84
N SER A 399 -2.90 -6.74 11.93
CA SER A 399 -3.45 -7.02 10.61
C SER A 399 -3.00 -8.40 10.12
N SER A 400 -3.77 -8.99 9.22
CA SER A 400 -3.45 -10.25 8.56
C SER A 400 -4.07 -10.32 7.17
N ALA A 401 -3.53 -11.18 6.30
CA ALA A 401 -4.07 -11.39 4.97
C ALA A 401 -3.85 -12.82 4.46
N ILE A 402 -4.87 -13.35 3.75
CA ILE A 402 -4.82 -14.57 2.95
C ILE A 402 -4.06 -14.34 1.64
N MET A 403 -3.07 -15.18 1.37
CA MET A 403 -2.29 -15.23 0.12
C MET A 403 -2.72 -16.35 -0.81
N SER A 404 -3.30 -17.44 -0.26
CA SER A 404 -3.95 -18.51 -1.02
C SER A 404 -5.04 -19.15 -0.16
N PRO A 405 -6.18 -19.58 -0.74
CA PRO A 405 -6.56 -19.42 -2.16
C PRO A 405 -6.83 -17.95 -2.54
N TRP A 406 -7.05 -17.71 -3.84
CA TRP A 406 -7.30 -16.38 -4.41
C TRP A 406 -8.79 -16.07 -4.53
N ASN A 407 -9.08 -14.78 -4.66
CA ASN A 407 -10.45 -14.31 -4.77
C ASN A 407 -11.09 -14.82 -6.07
N LYS A 408 -12.28 -15.40 -5.93
CA LYS A 408 -13.07 -16.09 -6.94
C LYS A 408 -12.45 -17.39 -7.49
N GLU A 409 -11.49 -17.98 -6.78
CA GLU A 409 -10.95 -19.29 -7.14
C GLU A 409 -11.97 -20.41 -6.87
N VAL A 410 -12.00 -21.42 -7.75
CA VAL A 410 -12.76 -22.66 -7.53
C VAL A 410 -11.83 -23.64 -6.81
N VAL A 411 -12.20 -24.02 -5.59
CA VAL A 411 -11.36 -24.85 -4.72
C VAL A 411 -12.00 -26.21 -4.57
N VAL A 412 -11.36 -27.24 -5.14
CA VAL A 412 -11.71 -28.64 -4.92
C VAL A 412 -10.97 -29.14 -3.69
N HIS A 413 -11.68 -29.67 -2.71
CA HIS A 413 -11.11 -30.08 -1.42
C HIS A 413 -11.81 -31.30 -0.81
N ASP A 414 -11.17 -31.96 0.16
CA ASP A 414 -11.68 -33.19 0.81
C ASP A 414 -12.31 -32.91 2.20
N GLY A 415 -13.06 -31.81 2.30
CA GLY A 415 -13.69 -31.34 3.54
C GLY A 415 -12.87 -30.36 4.40
N GLU A 416 -11.64 -30.04 3.98
CA GLU A 416 -10.81 -28.98 4.58
C GLU A 416 -10.09 -28.17 3.50
N ILE A 417 -9.99 -26.85 3.69
CA ILE A 417 -9.31 -25.94 2.76
C ILE A 417 -7.99 -25.45 3.37
N GLU A 418 -6.88 -25.60 2.64
CA GLU A 418 -5.59 -25.03 3.04
C GLU A 418 -5.57 -23.53 2.73
N VAL A 419 -5.19 -22.73 3.72
CA VAL A 419 -5.11 -21.28 3.65
C VAL A 419 -3.72 -20.83 4.09
N LYS A 420 -3.06 -20.02 3.26
CA LYS A 420 -1.74 -19.44 3.57
C LYS A 420 -1.85 -17.93 3.70
N GLY A 421 -0.98 -17.33 4.48
CA GLY A 421 -1.00 -15.89 4.63
C GLY A 421 0.08 -15.33 5.56
N TRP A 422 -0.10 -14.06 5.92
CA TRP A 422 0.73 -13.38 6.91
C TRP A 422 -0.12 -12.69 7.96
N ALA A 423 0.46 -12.49 9.14
CA ALA A 423 -0.07 -11.71 10.24
C ALA A 423 1.02 -10.81 10.83
N TYR A 424 0.68 -9.60 11.26
CA TYR A 424 1.63 -8.63 11.82
C TYR A 424 0.94 -7.72 12.84
N SER A 425 1.70 -7.20 13.81
CA SER A 425 1.28 -6.11 14.70
C SER A 425 2.47 -5.18 14.93
N GLY A 426 2.24 -3.88 14.91
CA GLY A 426 3.28 -2.87 15.12
C GLY A 426 3.60 -2.65 16.61
N GLY A 427 4.37 -1.60 16.90
CA GLY A 427 4.68 -1.20 18.29
C GLY A 427 5.52 -2.17 19.11
N GLY A 428 6.07 -3.22 18.48
CA GLY A 428 6.77 -4.30 19.20
C GLY A 428 5.86 -5.32 19.85
N ARG A 429 4.57 -5.30 19.49
CA ARG A 429 3.65 -6.42 19.67
C ARG A 429 3.89 -7.44 18.56
N TRP A 430 3.49 -8.68 18.78
CA TRP A 430 3.64 -9.74 17.79
C TRP A 430 2.34 -10.55 17.67
N PRO A 431 2.07 -11.15 16.49
CA PRO A 431 0.97 -12.10 16.32
C PRO A 431 1.13 -13.29 17.27
N GLU A 432 0.16 -13.46 18.16
CA GLU A 432 0.13 -14.56 19.13
C GLU A 432 -0.80 -15.68 18.65
N ARG A 433 -1.92 -15.33 17.99
CA ARG A 433 -2.88 -16.30 17.45
C ARG A 433 -3.43 -15.81 16.11
N VAL A 434 -3.49 -16.70 15.12
CA VAL A 434 -4.16 -16.47 13.84
C VAL A 434 -5.34 -17.43 13.78
N GLU A 435 -6.50 -16.93 13.35
CA GLU A 435 -7.73 -17.70 13.23
C GLU A 435 -8.27 -17.57 11.80
N ILE A 436 -8.75 -18.67 11.25
CA ILE A 436 -9.34 -18.77 9.92
C ILE A 436 -10.78 -19.22 10.08
N SER A 437 -11.66 -18.64 9.29
CA SER A 437 -13.06 -19.01 9.14
C SER A 437 -13.33 -19.34 7.68
N SER A 438 -14.19 -20.31 7.42
CA SER A 438 -14.63 -20.70 6.07
C SER A 438 -16.08 -20.35 5.76
N ASP A 439 -16.78 -19.69 6.69
CA ASP A 439 -18.22 -19.40 6.62
C ASP A 439 -18.54 -17.90 6.67
N GLY A 440 -17.56 -17.02 6.38
CA GLY A 440 -17.75 -15.57 6.46
C GLY A 440 -17.51 -14.96 7.84
N GLY A 441 -17.03 -15.73 8.81
CA GLY A 441 -16.55 -15.23 10.11
C GLY A 441 -17.44 -15.63 11.29
N TYR A 442 -18.30 -16.64 11.13
CA TYR A 442 -19.16 -17.15 12.21
C TYR A 442 -18.42 -18.17 13.07
N VAL A 443 -17.72 -19.12 12.44
CA VAL A 443 -16.92 -20.15 13.15
C VAL A 443 -15.44 -19.99 12.85
N TRP A 444 -14.62 -20.01 13.91
CA TRP A 444 -13.19 -19.72 13.84
C TRP A 444 -12.36 -20.91 14.28
N TYR A 445 -11.33 -21.22 13.49
CA TYR A 445 -10.36 -22.27 13.76
C TYR A 445 -8.97 -21.64 13.92
N ALA A 446 -8.34 -21.87 15.06
CA ALA A 446 -7.00 -21.36 15.31
C ALA A 446 -5.97 -22.13 14.47
N VAL A 447 -5.04 -21.41 13.85
CA VAL A 447 -3.86 -22.01 13.20
C VAL A 447 -2.92 -22.55 14.29
N PRO A 448 -2.53 -23.83 14.23
CA PRO A 448 -1.57 -24.40 15.18
C PRO A 448 -0.24 -23.63 15.17
N ILE A 449 0.40 -23.50 16.33
CA ILE A 449 1.60 -22.66 16.51
C ILE A 449 2.76 -23.16 15.64
N GLU A 450 2.87 -24.47 15.46
CA GLU A 450 3.84 -25.15 14.60
C GLU A 450 3.71 -24.79 13.11
N ASN A 451 2.53 -24.32 12.69
CA ASN A 451 2.28 -23.88 11.31
C ASN A 451 2.43 -22.37 11.13
N LEU A 452 2.86 -21.66 12.19
CA LEU A 452 3.26 -20.26 12.12
C LEU A 452 4.80 -20.19 12.01
N SER A 453 5.32 -19.25 11.23
CA SER A 453 6.78 -19.01 11.16
C SER A 453 7.39 -18.71 12.53
N PRO A 454 8.73 -18.67 12.70
CA PRO A 454 9.34 -18.33 13.99
C PRO A 454 8.87 -16.97 14.54
N LYS A 455 8.68 -16.91 15.87
CA LYS A 455 8.22 -15.71 16.57
C LYS A 455 9.37 -14.71 16.76
N HIS A 456 9.17 -13.47 16.29
CA HIS A 456 10.08 -12.36 16.51
C HIS A 456 9.30 -11.11 16.91
N LYS A 457 9.88 -10.30 17.81
CA LYS A 457 9.20 -9.13 18.41
C LYS A 457 8.75 -8.08 17.40
N PHE A 458 9.51 -7.87 16.32
CA PHE A 458 9.25 -6.82 15.32
C PHE A 458 9.06 -7.39 13.92
N ALA A 459 8.80 -8.70 13.80
CA ALA A 459 8.57 -9.34 12.51
C ALA A 459 7.15 -9.93 12.45
N TRP A 460 6.63 -10.05 11.23
CA TRP A 460 5.40 -10.76 10.93
C TRP A 460 5.51 -12.25 11.28
N ARG A 461 4.39 -12.93 11.20
CA ARG A 461 4.30 -14.39 11.16
C ARG A 461 3.67 -14.77 9.84
N THR A 462 4.32 -15.60 9.03
CA THR A 462 3.60 -16.29 7.95
C THR A 462 2.90 -17.51 8.54
N PHE A 463 1.82 -17.96 7.90
CA PHE A 463 1.03 -19.09 8.39
C PHE A 463 0.55 -20.00 7.25
N THR A 464 0.32 -21.26 7.58
CA THR A 464 -0.48 -22.21 6.78
C THR A 464 -1.48 -22.89 7.71
N GLY A 465 -2.77 -22.87 7.39
CA GLY A 465 -3.80 -23.51 8.20
C GLY A 465 -4.75 -24.32 7.33
N LYS A 466 -5.30 -25.41 7.86
CA LYS A 466 -6.41 -26.13 7.24
C LYS A 466 -7.68 -25.79 8.00
N VAL A 467 -8.68 -25.29 7.29
CA VAL A 467 -9.98 -24.94 7.86
C VAL A 467 -11.04 -25.95 7.41
N PRO A 468 -11.80 -26.58 8.32
CA PRO A 468 -12.92 -27.43 7.94
C PRO A 468 -13.93 -26.64 7.10
N CYS A 469 -14.32 -27.18 5.96
CA CYS A 469 -15.32 -26.62 5.08
C CYS A 469 -16.19 -27.75 4.57
N ASP A 470 -17.42 -27.88 5.07
CA ASP A 470 -18.36 -28.88 4.56
C ASP A 470 -19.26 -28.35 3.44
N HIS A 471 -19.49 -27.03 3.44
CA HIS A 471 -20.36 -26.33 2.49
C HIS A 471 -19.81 -26.35 1.05
N GLU A 472 -20.71 -26.37 0.07
CA GLU A 472 -20.42 -26.34 -1.36
C GLU A 472 -21.07 -25.12 -2.01
N GLY A 473 -20.38 -24.50 -2.95
CA GLY A 473 -20.80 -23.25 -3.59
C GLY A 473 -20.01 -22.04 -3.12
N TRP A 474 -20.56 -20.84 -3.35
CA TRP A 474 -19.89 -19.61 -2.94
C TRP A 474 -19.80 -19.54 -1.41
N THR A 475 -18.58 -19.34 -0.92
CA THR A 475 -18.29 -19.09 0.49
C THR A 475 -17.18 -18.05 0.64
N GLU A 476 -16.95 -17.61 1.86
CA GLU A 476 -15.95 -16.61 2.17
C GLU A 476 -14.98 -17.11 3.25
N LEU A 477 -13.71 -17.17 2.87
CA LEU A 477 -12.62 -17.38 3.80
C LEU A 477 -12.29 -16.05 4.48
N VAL A 478 -12.21 -16.06 5.80
CA VAL A 478 -11.89 -14.87 6.60
C VAL A 478 -10.72 -15.18 7.53
N VAL A 479 -9.75 -14.27 7.60
CA VAL A 479 -8.64 -14.39 8.56
C VAL A 479 -8.62 -13.21 9.52
N ARG A 480 -8.35 -13.51 10.79
CA ARG A 480 -8.04 -12.51 11.82
C ARG A 480 -6.86 -12.92 12.68
N CYS A 481 -6.16 -11.92 13.19
CA CYS A 481 -5.04 -12.06 14.10
C CYS A 481 -5.36 -11.46 15.47
N TRP A 482 -4.82 -12.10 16.51
CA TRP A 482 -4.72 -11.58 17.86
C TRP A 482 -3.26 -11.36 18.19
N ASP A 483 -2.91 -10.15 18.61
CA ASP A 483 -1.57 -9.87 19.11
C ASP A 483 -1.44 -10.21 20.60
N ASN A 484 -0.21 -10.17 21.12
CA ASN A 484 0.09 -10.47 22.52
C ASN A 484 -0.47 -9.46 23.54
N SER A 485 -1.10 -8.38 23.08
CA SER A 485 -1.84 -7.42 23.92
C SER A 485 -3.36 -7.58 23.76
N LEU A 486 -3.80 -8.67 23.13
CA LEU A 486 -5.21 -8.99 22.87
C LEU A 486 -5.92 -8.00 21.95
N ASN A 487 -5.18 -7.20 21.17
CA ASN A 487 -5.80 -6.47 20.07
C ASN A 487 -6.22 -7.45 18.98
N THR A 488 -7.35 -7.18 18.33
CA THR A 488 -7.81 -7.91 17.14
C THR A 488 -8.32 -6.94 16.06
N GLN A 489 -8.74 -7.51 14.95
CA GLN A 489 -9.10 -6.81 13.72
C GLN A 489 -10.61 -6.50 13.67
N PRO A 490 -11.00 -5.33 13.15
CA PRO A 490 -12.41 -5.06 12.81
C PRO A 490 -12.93 -6.07 11.77
N MET A 491 -14.20 -6.44 11.84
CA MET A 491 -14.73 -7.48 10.93
C MET A 491 -14.86 -7.03 9.47
N GLU A 492 -15.12 -5.74 9.22
CA GLU A 492 -15.43 -5.22 7.89
C GLU A 492 -14.60 -3.98 7.56
N VAL A 493 -14.35 -3.78 6.27
CA VAL A 493 -13.62 -2.61 5.74
C VAL A 493 -14.23 -1.30 6.24
N ARG A 494 -15.57 -1.22 6.25
CA ARG A 494 -16.32 -0.03 6.69
C ARG A 494 -15.96 0.42 8.11
N HIS A 495 -15.63 -0.51 9.01
CA HIS A 495 -15.30 -0.21 10.40
C HIS A 495 -13.93 0.45 10.56
N SER A 496 -13.01 0.26 9.61
CA SER A 496 -11.66 0.83 9.61
C SER A 496 -11.40 1.86 8.49
N TRP A 497 -12.38 2.08 7.61
CA TRP A 497 -12.28 2.97 6.45
C TRP A 497 -11.83 4.38 6.86
N ASN A 498 -11.13 5.10 6.01
CA ASN A 498 -10.84 6.53 6.16
C ASN A 498 -10.52 7.14 4.80
N TRP A 499 -10.71 8.46 4.65
CA TRP A 499 -10.53 9.15 3.37
C TRP A 499 -9.16 8.93 2.73
N SER A 500 -8.06 8.99 3.48
CA SER A 500 -6.71 8.77 2.95
C SER A 500 -6.37 7.30 2.66
N LEU A 501 -7.31 6.38 2.94
CA LEU A 501 -7.20 4.93 2.70
C LEU A 501 -5.90 4.33 3.26
N HIS A 502 -5.58 4.72 4.48
CA HIS A 502 -4.48 4.15 5.25
C HIS A 502 -5.02 3.12 6.25
N VAL A 503 -4.14 2.25 6.75
CA VAL A 503 -4.39 1.37 7.90
C VAL A 503 -5.59 0.43 7.69
N THR A 504 -5.63 -0.25 6.54
CA THR A 504 -6.57 -1.37 6.36
C THR A 504 -6.20 -2.49 7.33
N SER A 505 -7.00 -2.60 8.40
CA SER A 505 -6.79 -3.57 9.48
C SER A 505 -7.98 -4.48 9.68
N SER A 506 -9.04 -4.35 8.89
CA SER A 506 -10.16 -5.28 8.90
C SER A 506 -9.72 -6.72 8.64
N CYS A 507 -10.50 -7.70 9.07
CA CYS A 507 -10.32 -9.09 8.69
C CYS A 507 -10.25 -9.20 7.16
N HIS A 508 -9.23 -9.87 6.63
CA HIS A 508 -9.12 -10.07 5.18
C HIS A 508 -10.07 -11.18 4.75
N ARG A 509 -10.82 -10.93 3.66
CA ARG A 509 -11.85 -11.81 3.13
C ARG A 509 -11.51 -12.23 1.71
N VAL A 510 -11.61 -13.53 1.42
CA VAL A 510 -11.44 -14.10 0.09
C VAL A 510 -12.67 -14.93 -0.24
N LYS A 511 -13.39 -14.54 -1.30
CA LYS A 511 -14.54 -15.31 -1.79
C LYS A 511 -14.02 -16.45 -2.66
N ILE A 512 -14.50 -17.66 -2.45
CA ILE A 512 -14.16 -18.83 -3.26
C ILE A 512 -15.42 -19.61 -3.61
N TYR A 513 -15.33 -20.47 -4.62
CA TYR A 513 -16.34 -21.49 -4.87
C TYR A 513 -15.85 -22.84 -4.36
N SER A 514 -16.49 -23.34 -3.31
CA SER A 514 -16.16 -24.57 -2.61
C SER A 514 -16.72 -25.80 -3.33
N VAL A 515 -15.87 -26.78 -3.63
CA VAL A 515 -16.25 -28.07 -4.23
C VAL A 515 -15.74 -29.21 -3.33
N ASN A 516 -16.64 -29.83 -2.58
CA ASN A 516 -16.28 -30.78 -1.54
C ASN A 516 -16.24 -32.22 -2.08
N ALA A 517 -15.08 -32.65 -2.56
CA ALA A 517 -14.81 -33.99 -3.06
C ALA A 517 -14.89 -35.10 -1.98
N LYS A 518 -15.14 -34.76 -0.71
CA LYS A 518 -15.52 -35.76 0.31
C LYS A 518 -16.93 -36.31 0.08
N ARG A 519 -17.82 -35.53 -0.56
CA ARG A 519 -19.20 -35.93 -0.87
C ARG A 519 -19.25 -36.80 -2.12
N GLU A 520 -19.98 -37.90 -2.05
CA GLU A 520 -20.04 -38.88 -3.15
C GLU A 520 -20.70 -38.30 -4.41
N ALA A 521 -21.77 -37.53 -4.26
CA ALA A 521 -22.44 -36.86 -5.37
C ALA A 521 -21.48 -35.92 -6.14
N THR A 522 -20.64 -35.19 -5.41
CA THR A 522 -19.64 -34.27 -5.97
C THR A 522 -18.53 -35.02 -6.67
N ARG A 523 -18.00 -36.11 -6.09
CA ARG A 523 -17.02 -36.97 -6.78
C ARG A 523 -17.58 -37.56 -8.06
N LYS A 524 -18.81 -38.10 -8.00
CA LYS A 524 -19.52 -38.61 -9.18
C LYS A 524 -19.57 -37.53 -10.26
N ARG A 525 -20.02 -36.32 -9.90
CA ARG A 525 -20.10 -35.19 -10.84
C ARG A 525 -18.74 -34.82 -11.44
N LEU A 526 -17.69 -34.72 -10.61
CA LEU A 526 -16.34 -34.41 -11.09
C LEU A 526 -15.79 -35.47 -12.07
N ARG A 527 -16.04 -36.76 -11.79
CA ARG A 527 -15.69 -37.85 -12.72
C ARG A 527 -16.46 -37.75 -14.03
N GLU A 528 -17.76 -37.45 -13.98
CA GLU A 528 -18.56 -37.29 -15.21
C GLU A 528 -18.03 -36.15 -16.09
N PHE A 529 -17.59 -35.02 -15.51
CA PHE A 529 -16.93 -33.96 -16.27
C PHE A 529 -15.65 -34.46 -16.96
N ASP A 530 -14.81 -35.21 -16.25
CA ASP A 530 -13.57 -35.80 -16.78
C ASP A 530 -13.85 -36.83 -17.90
N GLU A 531 -14.82 -37.74 -17.69
CA GLU A 531 -15.25 -38.75 -18.66
C GLU A 531 -15.79 -38.13 -19.96
N HIS A 532 -16.46 -36.97 -19.88
CA HIS A 532 -16.94 -36.23 -21.04
C HIS A 532 -15.89 -35.28 -21.63
N GLY A 533 -14.69 -35.20 -21.06
CA GLY A 533 -13.63 -34.28 -21.49
C GLY A 533 -13.99 -32.80 -21.34
N GLN A 534 -14.89 -32.47 -20.41
CA GLN A 534 -15.38 -31.11 -20.19
C GLN A 534 -14.72 -30.47 -18.96
N GLY A 535 -14.34 -29.20 -19.08
CA GLY A 535 -13.84 -28.43 -17.95
C GLY A 535 -14.94 -28.13 -16.94
N PHE A 536 -14.65 -28.28 -15.64
CA PHE A 536 -15.58 -27.91 -14.57
C PHE A 536 -15.84 -26.39 -14.49
N THR A 537 -14.92 -25.58 -15.03
CA THR A 537 -15.02 -24.12 -15.08
C THR A 537 -15.18 -23.60 -16.51
N PRO A 538 -15.89 -22.47 -16.71
CA PRO A 538 -16.51 -21.63 -15.69
C PRO A 538 -17.83 -22.21 -15.16
N ILE A 539 -18.00 -22.18 -13.83
CA ILE A 539 -19.17 -22.74 -13.11
C ILE A 539 -20.51 -22.08 -13.44
N THR A 540 -20.50 -20.97 -14.18
CA THR A 540 -21.70 -20.25 -14.62
C THR A 540 -22.21 -20.70 -15.98
N ARG A 541 -21.44 -21.51 -16.72
CA ARG A 541 -21.93 -22.10 -17.97
C ARG A 541 -22.81 -23.32 -17.65
N PRO A 542 -23.94 -23.48 -18.33
CA PRO A 542 -24.72 -24.71 -18.25
C PRO A 542 -23.84 -25.91 -18.61
N THR A 543 -24.05 -27.03 -17.91
CA THR A 543 -23.41 -28.31 -18.25
C THR A 543 -23.89 -28.77 -19.63
N GLU A 544 -22.97 -29.18 -20.51
CA GLU A 544 -23.33 -29.58 -21.88
C GLU A 544 -23.86 -31.02 -21.96
N PHE A 545 -23.61 -31.84 -20.94
CA PHE A 545 -24.20 -33.16 -20.78
C PHE A 545 -25.35 -33.13 -19.77
N VAL A 546 -26.27 -34.07 -19.93
CA VAL A 546 -27.46 -34.18 -19.08
C VAL A 546 -27.06 -34.82 -17.74
N PRO A 547 -27.16 -34.11 -16.60
CA PRO A 547 -26.67 -34.60 -15.32
C PRO A 547 -27.56 -35.66 -14.66
N MET A 548 -28.80 -35.76 -15.13
CA MET A 548 -29.83 -36.70 -14.69
C MET A 548 -30.78 -36.92 -15.87
N SER A 549 -30.95 -38.18 -16.29
CA SER A 549 -31.90 -38.52 -17.35
C SER A 549 -33.35 -38.27 -16.93
N LEU A 550 -34.25 -38.11 -17.91
CA LEU A 550 -35.67 -37.94 -17.63
C LEU A 550 -36.26 -39.15 -16.89
N GLU A 551 -35.81 -40.36 -17.21
CA GLU A 551 -36.24 -41.59 -16.53
C GLU A 551 -35.80 -41.62 -15.05
N GLU A 552 -34.57 -41.22 -14.75
CA GLU A 552 -34.09 -41.07 -13.37
C GLU A 552 -34.90 -40.00 -12.62
N TYR A 553 -35.16 -38.86 -13.26
CA TYR A 553 -35.97 -37.80 -12.68
C TYR A 553 -37.39 -38.27 -12.36
N GLU A 554 -38.08 -38.92 -13.30
CA GLU A 554 -39.43 -39.45 -13.13
C GLU A 554 -39.50 -40.46 -11.98
N LYS A 555 -38.48 -41.33 -11.87
CA LYS A 555 -38.38 -42.32 -10.78
C LYS A 555 -38.18 -41.67 -9.41
N GLU A 556 -37.35 -40.64 -9.31
CA GLU A 556 -37.11 -39.92 -8.05
C GLU A 556 -38.36 -39.13 -7.63
N VAL A 557 -38.98 -38.40 -8.57
CA VAL A 557 -40.19 -37.60 -8.31
C VAL A 557 -41.39 -38.45 -7.91
N ALA A 558 -41.50 -39.69 -8.42
CA ALA A 558 -42.56 -40.62 -8.00
C ALA A 558 -42.49 -41.00 -6.49
N ASN A 559 -41.34 -40.78 -5.84
CA ASN A 559 -41.11 -41.13 -4.44
C ASN A 559 -41.04 -39.92 -3.49
N VAL A 560 -41.28 -38.70 -3.98
CA VAL A 560 -41.31 -37.47 -3.17
C VAL A 560 -42.61 -36.70 -3.41
N GLU A 561 -43.10 -36.01 -2.39
CA GLU A 561 -44.26 -35.11 -2.55
C GLU A 561 -43.93 -33.99 -3.56
N PRO A 562 -44.95 -33.46 -4.27
CA PRO A 562 -44.76 -32.34 -5.17
C PRO A 562 -44.06 -31.20 -4.44
N ARG A 563 -43.03 -30.61 -5.08
CA ARG A 563 -42.38 -29.39 -4.57
C ARG A 563 -43.15 -28.15 -5.04
N ASP A 564 -44.47 -28.18 -4.91
CA ASP A 564 -45.30 -26.99 -5.13
C ASP A 564 -45.21 -26.08 -3.89
N VAL A 565 -45.39 -24.77 -4.06
CA VAL A 565 -45.32 -23.81 -2.94
C VAL A 565 -46.53 -23.90 -2.02
N ASP A 566 -47.62 -24.49 -2.52
CA ASP A 566 -48.91 -24.61 -1.84
C ASP A 566 -49.10 -25.95 -1.10
N ASP A 567 -48.18 -26.91 -1.30
CA ASP A 567 -48.08 -28.20 -0.57
C ASP A 567 -46.91 -28.14 0.44
#